data_AF-A0A6G3WUZ8-F1
#
_entry.id   AF-A0A6G3WUZ8-F1
#
_cell.length_a   1.000
_cell.length_b   1.000
_cell.length_c   1.000
_cell.angle_alpha   90.00
_cell.angle_beta   90.00
_cell.angle_gamma   90.00
#
_symmetry.space_group_name_H-M   'P 1'
#
loop_
_entity.id
_entity.type
_entity.pdbx_description
1 polymer ?
#
loop_
_entity_poly.entity_id
_entity_poly.type
_entity_poly.pdbx_seq_one_letter_code
_entity_poly.pdbx_strand_id
1 'polypeptide(L)'
;LTPPETWDGTVVSQKLLSTVVRLKRERNQKFGAGQIIDILLGRKTAKVIQFDHDQLSVFGIGEELAEAEWRGVVRQLLAQGLLAVEGEYGTLVLTDESATVLGRERDVLLRKEPKKPTSRSSSSAGGARG
;
A
#
# COMPACT_ATOMS: atom_id res chain seq x y z
N LEU A 1 -6.71 -24.32 14.05
CA LEU A 1 -6.29 -23.13 13.28
C LEU A 1 -6.28 -21.96 14.26
N THR A 2 -5.13 -21.38 14.57
CA THR A 2 -5.04 -20.21 15.45
C THR A 2 -5.55 -18.98 14.67
N PRO A 3 -6.48 -18.17 15.22
CA PRO A 3 -6.93 -16.97 14.56
C PRO A 3 -5.74 -16.05 14.27
N PRO A 4 -5.67 -15.43 13.07
CA PRO A 4 -4.61 -14.46 12.80
C PRO A 4 -4.77 -13.28 13.75
N GLU A 5 -3.65 -12.85 14.34
CA GLU A 5 -3.62 -11.67 15.21
C GLU A 5 -4.06 -10.43 14.43
N THR A 6 -4.97 -9.64 15.01
CA THR A 6 -5.48 -8.39 14.43
C THR A 6 -4.95 -7.18 15.18
N TRP A 7 -4.88 -6.05 14.49
CA TRP A 7 -4.50 -4.75 15.04
C TRP A 7 -5.36 -3.64 14.42
N ASP A 8 -5.44 -2.49 15.10
CA ASP A 8 -6.15 -1.31 14.59
C ASP A 8 -5.33 -0.65 13.48
N GLY A 9 -5.76 -0.87 12.24
CA GLY A 9 -5.16 -0.34 11.03
C GLY A 9 -5.88 0.88 10.46
N THR A 10 -6.71 1.56 11.25
CA THR A 10 -7.55 2.67 10.77
C THR A 10 -6.71 3.79 10.15
N VAL A 11 -5.65 4.23 10.83
CA VAL A 11 -4.76 5.31 10.34
C VAL A 11 -4.03 4.89 9.06
N VAL A 12 -3.51 3.67 9.02
CA VAL A 12 -2.80 3.13 7.84
C VAL A 12 -3.76 3.02 6.65
N SER A 13 -5.00 2.62 6.90
CA SER A 13 -6.05 2.56 5.89
C SER A 13 -6.39 3.96 5.37
N GLN A 14 -6.57 4.94 6.26
CA GLN A 14 -6.81 6.33 5.90
C GLN A 14 -5.67 6.92 5.06
N LYS A 15 -4.40 6.64 5.39
CA LYS A 15 -3.25 7.07 4.58
C LYS A 15 -3.37 6.55 3.15
N LEU A 16 -3.64 5.26 2.98
CA LEU A 16 -3.76 4.64 1.66
C LEU A 16 -4.95 5.18 0.87
N LEU A 17 -6.13 5.23 1.47
CA LEU A 17 -7.34 5.76 0.84
C LEU A 17 -7.13 7.24 0.45
N SER A 18 -6.49 8.03 1.32
CA SER A 18 -6.17 9.44 1.05
C SER A 18 -5.22 9.59 -0.14
N THR A 19 -4.26 8.68 -0.32
CA THR A 19 -3.38 8.69 -1.51
C THR A 19 -4.17 8.48 -2.79
N VAL A 20 -5.14 7.54 -2.80
CA VAL A 20 -6.04 7.34 -3.95
C VAL A 20 -6.91 8.59 -4.19
N VAL A 21 -7.45 9.21 -3.13
CA VAL A 21 -8.22 10.47 -3.22
C VAL A 21 -7.38 11.57 -3.89
N ARG A 22 -6.14 11.78 -3.44
CA ARG A 22 -5.30 12.90 -3.90
C ARG A 22 -4.85 12.74 -5.34
N LEU A 23 -4.48 11.54 -5.75
CA LEU A 23 -4.16 11.27 -7.15
C LEU A 23 -5.35 11.58 -8.06
N LYS A 24 -6.56 11.19 -7.64
CA LYS A 24 -7.76 11.48 -8.41
C LYS A 24 -8.14 12.97 -8.39
N ARG A 25 -8.07 13.65 -7.23
CA ARG A 25 -8.50 15.05 -7.09
C ARG A 25 -7.48 16.07 -7.59
N GLU A 26 -6.20 15.89 -7.27
CA GLU A 26 -5.14 16.85 -7.55
C GLU A 26 -4.45 16.61 -8.89
N ARG A 27 -4.54 15.40 -9.44
CA ARG A 27 -3.86 14.98 -10.68
C ARG A 27 -4.77 14.34 -11.74
N ASN A 28 -6.05 14.05 -11.41
CA ASN A 28 -6.96 13.29 -12.26
C ASN A 28 -6.37 11.95 -12.76
N GLN A 29 -5.61 11.28 -11.89
CA GLN A 29 -4.89 10.05 -12.21
C GLN A 29 -5.34 8.89 -11.32
N LYS A 30 -5.17 7.67 -11.84
CA LYS A 30 -5.42 6.41 -11.13
C LYS A 30 -4.27 5.47 -11.38
N PHE A 31 -3.88 4.73 -10.37
CA PHE A 31 -2.78 3.77 -10.47
C PHE A 31 -3.08 2.50 -9.67
N GLY A 32 -2.39 1.42 -10.04
CA GLY A 32 -2.39 0.19 -9.25
C GLY A 32 -1.59 0.33 -7.96
N ALA A 33 -1.67 -0.69 -7.12
CA ALA A 33 -1.09 -0.72 -5.78
C ALA A 33 0.39 -0.31 -5.71
N GLY A 34 1.22 -0.71 -6.68
CA GLY A 34 2.65 -0.40 -6.68
C GLY A 34 2.95 1.09 -6.58
N GLN A 35 2.29 1.92 -7.40
CA GLN A 35 2.49 3.38 -7.38
C GLN A 35 2.00 3.99 -6.06
N ILE A 36 0.85 3.51 -5.54
CA ILE A 36 0.30 3.99 -4.27
C ILE A 36 1.28 3.72 -3.12
N ILE A 37 1.88 2.53 -3.11
CA ILE A 37 2.85 2.11 -2.09
C ILE A 37 4.15 2.90 -2.22
N ASP A 38 4.66 3.11 -3.45
CA ASP A 38 5.86 3.91 -3.66
C ASP A 38 5.69 5.35 -3.17
N ILE A 39 4.51 5.96 -3.36
CA ILE A 39 4.19 7.29 -2.83
C ILE A 39 4.21 7.29 -1.31
N LEU A 40 3.52 6.35 -0.67
CA LEU A 40 3.44 6.24 0.79
C LEU A 40 4.83 6.03 1.42
N LEU A 41 5.69 5.24 0.78
CA LEU A 41 7.06 4.98 1.21
C LEU A 41 8.05 6.09 0.84
N GLY A 42 7.61 7.17 0.20
CA GLY A 42 8.50 8.29 -0.16
C GLY A 42 9.54 7.91 -1.23
N ARG A 43 9.25 6.91 -2.06
CA ARG A 43 10.19 6.41 -3.07
C ARG A 43 10.15 7.25 -4.33
N LYS A 44 11.29 7.82 -4.70
CA LYS A 44 11.47 8.61 -5.93
C LYS A 44 11.76 7.71 -7.14
N THR A 45 10.82 6.83 -7.49
CA THR A 45 10.93 6.02 -8.72
C THR A 45 10.77 6.91 -9.96
N ALA A 46 11.23 6.44 -11.12
CA ALA A 46 11.09 7.18 -12.38
C ALA A 46 9.64 7.61 -12.64
N LYS A 47 8.68 6.73 -12.34
CA LYS A 47 7.24 7.00 -12.51
C LYS A 47 6.70 8.01 -11.49
N VAL A 48 7.15 7.95 -10.23
CA VAL A 48 6.77 8.95 -9.21
C VAL A 48 7.23 10.34 -9.63
N ILE A 49 8.48 10.47 -10.08
CA ILE A 49 9.04 11.75 -10.53
C ILE A 49 8.38 12.23 -11.83
N GLN A 50 8.16 11.33 -12.80
CA GLN A 50 7.50 11.68 -14.07
C GLN A 50 6.12 12.34 -13.88
N PHE A 51 5.40 11.98 -12.81
CA PHE A 51 4.07 12.50 -12.52
C PHE A 51 4.04 13.50 -11.35
N ASP A 52 5.21 13.95 -10.88
CA ASP A 52 5.36 14.89 -9.75
C ASP A 52 4.60 14.43 -8.48
N HIS A 53 4.56 13.12 -8.24
CA HIS A 53 3.88 12.56 -7.08
C HIS A 53 4.65 12.79 -5.78
N ASP A 54 5.94 13.12 -5.85
CA ASP A 54 6.76 13.50 -4.70
C ASP A 54 6.36 14.86 -4.11
N GLN A 55 5.55 15.63 -4.83
CA GLN A 55 4.96 16.90 -4.35
C GLN A 55 3.61 16.71 -3.62
N LEU A 56 3.04 15.51 -3.62
CA LEU A 56 1.80 15.24 -2.90
C LEU A 56 2.07 15.26 -1.40
N SER A 57 1.18 15.86 -0.61
CA SER A 57 1.39 15.91 0.85
C SER A 57 1.21 14.55 1.58
N VAL A 58 0.94 13.48 0.83
CA VAL A 58 0.93 12.07 1.29
C VAL A 58 2.23 11.34 0.94
N PHE A 59 3.17 12.01 0.28
CA PHE A 59 4.45 11.41 -0.03
C PHE A 59 5.26 11.17 1.25
N GLY A 60 5.74 9.95 1.44
CA GLY A 60 6.57 9.56 2.61
C GLY A 60 5.80 9.45 3.93
N ILE A 61 4.47 9.59 3.96
CA ILE A 61 3.73 9.54 5.23
C ILE A 61 3.52 8.12 5.75
N GLY A 62 3.92 7.09 5.00
CA GLY A 62 3.67 5.67 5.25
C GLY A 62 4.93 4.84 5.53
N GLU A 63 6.04 5.49 5.89
CA GLU A 63 7.34 4.85 6.14
C GLU A 63 7.34 3.91 7.37
N GLU A 64 6.26 3.89 8.17
CA GLU A 64 6.15 3.00 9.33
C GLU A 64 5.93 1.52 8.96
N LEU A 65 5.48 1.22 7.73
CA LEU A 65 5.26 -0.14 7.24
C LEU A 65 6.22 -0.47 6.10
N ALA A 66 6.66 -1.72 6.04
CA ALA A 66 7.38 -2.24 4.89
C ALA A 66 6.45 -2.39 3.67
N GLU A 67 7.05 -2.45 2.47
CA GLU A 67 6.29 -2.65 1.22
C GLU A 67 5.41 -3.90 1.25
N ALA A 68 5.90 -5.00 1.82
CA ALA A 68 5.13 -6.23 1.95
C ALA A 68 3.86 -6.01 2.79
N GLU A 69 4.01 -5.33 3.93
CA GLU A 69 2.90 -5.00 4.83
C GLU A 69 1.88 -4.12 4.14
N TRP A 70 2.32 -3.11 3.38
CA TRP A 70 1.44 -2.29 2.55
C TRP A 70 0.70 -3.11 1.49
N ARG A 71 1.35 -4.08 0.83
CA ARG A 71 0.66 -5.02 -0.07
C ARG A 71 -0.38 -5.84 0.68
N GLY A 72 -0.11 -6.22 1.93
CA GLY A 72 -1.06 -6.83 2.84
C GLY A 72 -2.28 -5.95 3.12
N VAL A 73 -2.04 -4.68 3.46
CA VAL A 73 -3.09 -3.66 3.68
C VAL A 73 -3.99 -3.54 2.45
N VAL A 74 -3.41 -3.37 1.24
CA VAL A 74 -4.17 -3.28 -0.01
C VAL A 74 -5.12 -4.47 -0.18
N ARG A 75 -4.61 -5.70 -0.01
CA ARG A 75 -5.43 -6.91 -0.17
C ARG A 75 -6.57 -6.96 0.84
N GLN A 76 -6.33 -6.53 2.08
CA GLN A 76 -7.35 -6.52 3.12
C GLN A 76 -8.41 -5.43 2.89
N LEU A 77 -8.02 -4.25 2.43
CA LEU A 77 -8.98 -3.20 2.06
C LEU A 77 -9.86 -3.59 0.87
N LEU A 78 -9.28 -4.28 -0.13
CA LEU A 78 -10.04 -4.89 -1.22
C LEU A 78 -11.04 -5.94 -0.69
N ALA A 79 -10.58 -6.83 0.19
CA ALA A 79 -11.44 -7.86 0.78
C ALA A 79 -12.56 -7.29 1.67
N GLN A 80 -12.33 -6.14 2.29
CA GLN A 80 -13.34 -5.41 3.09
C GLN A 80 -14.25 -4.51 2.24
N GLY A 81 -14.06 -4.46 0.91
CA GLY A 81 -14.83 -3.60 0.03
C GLY A 81 -14.57 -2.10 0.22
N LEU A 82 -13.45 -1.73 0.86
CA LEU A 82 -13.00 -0.34 1.04
C LEU A 82 -12.17 0.17 -0.14
N LEU A 83 -11.73 -0.74 -1.01
CA LEU A 83 -11.13 -0.47 -2.30
C LEU A 83 -11.79 -1.38 -3.33
N ALA A 84 -11.74 -0.97 -4.59
CA ALA A 84 -12.02 -1.82 -5.74
C ALA A 84 -10.90 -1.69 -6.78
N VAL A 85 -10.87 -2.66 -7.69
CA VAL A 85 -9.99 -2.64 -8.86
C VAL A 85 -10.86 -2.37 -10.09
N GLU A 86 -10.43 -1.45 -10.95
CA GLU A 86 -11.11 -1.17 -12.21
C GLU A 86 -10.14 -1.01 -13.38
N GLY A 87 -10.71 -1.18 -14.58
CA GLY A 87 -10.00 -1.05 -15.85
C GLY A 87 -9.06 -2.21 -16.15
N GLU A 88 -8.56 -2.23 -17.37
CA GLU A 88 -7.67 -3.28 -17.88
C GLU A 88 -6.31 -3.30 -17.14
N TYR A 89 -5.87 -2.14 -16.63
CA TYR A 89 -4.58 -1.99 -15.94
C TYR A 89 -4.65 -2.20 -14.42
N GLY A 90 -5.80 -2.64 -13.89
CA GLY A 90 -5.95 -2.97 -12.47
C GLY A 90 -5.69 -1.78 -11.54
N THR A 91 -6.32 -0.63 -11.82
CA THR A 91 -6.15 0.57 -11.00
C THR A 91 -7.01 0.52 -9.74
N LEU A 92 -6.50 1.06 -8.63
CA LEU A 92 -7.23 1.11 -7.37
C LEU A 92 -8.19 2.31 -7.36
N VAL A 93 -9.43 2.07 -6.96
CA VAL A 93 -10.45 3.09 -6.73
C VAL A 93 -11.13 2.91 -5.38
N LEU A 94 -11.67 4.01 -4.89
CA LEU A 94 -12.48 4.05 -3.68
C LEU A 94 -13.88 3.52 -3.98
N THR A 95 -14.49 2.92 -2.96
CA THR A 95 -15.90 2.56 -2.94
C THR A 95 -16.66 3.56 -2.08
N ASP A 96 -17.98 3.44 -2.01
CA ASP A 96 -18.80 4.29 -1.14
C ASP A 96 -18.42 4.11 0.34
N GLU A 97 -18.05 2.89 0.73
CA GLU A 97 -17.62 2.54 2.09
C GLU A 97 -16.31 3.23 2.50
N SER A 98 -15.44 3.60 1.55
CA SER A 98 -14.18 4.30 1.85
C SER A 98 -14.42 5.62 2.58
N ALA A 99 -15.56 6.28 2.33
CA ALA A 99 -15.90 7.57 2.93
C ALA A 99 -16.05 7.46 4.46
N THR A 100 -16.61 6.36 4.97
CA THR A 100 -16.80 6.13 6.41
C THR A 100 -15.47 6.05 7.15
N VAL A 101 -14.45 5.43 6.54
CA VAL A 101 -13.11 5.32 7.12
C VAL A 101 -12.38 6.67 7.05
N LEU A 102 -12.47 7.38 5.93
CA LEU A 102 -11.89 8.71 5.76
C LEU A 102 -12.53 9.75 6.68
N GLY A 103 -13.84 9.63 6.93
CA GLY A 103 -14.63 10.46 7.84
C GLY A 103 -14.47 10.12 9.32
N ARG A 104 -13.70 9.08 9.66
CA ARG A 104 -13.51 8.55 11.04
C ARG A 104 -14.81 8.03 11.67
N GLU A 105 -15.73 7.55 10.85
CA GLU A 105 -16.99 6.92 11.28
C GLU A 105 -16.82 5.41 11.45
N ARG A 106 -15.81 4.82 10.83
CA ARG A 106 -15.53 3.39 10.84
C ARG A 106 -14.05 3.10 11.09
N ASP A 107 -13.79 2.25 12.08
CA ASP A 107 -12.47 1.66 12.32
C ASP A 107 -12.18 0.52 11.36
N VAL A 108 -10.90 0.29 11.07
CA VAL A 108 -10.43 -0.79 10.19
C VAL A 108 -9.51 -1.72 10.98
N LEU A 109 -10.02 -2.90 11.31
CA LEU A 109 -9.21 -3.98 11.88
C LEU A 109 -8.47 -4.72 10.76
N LEU A 110 -7.15 -4.80 10.88
CA LEU A 110 -6.28 -5.50 9.94
C LEU A 110 -5.64 -6.71 10.61
N ARG A 111 -5.47 -7.79 9.86
CA ARG A 111 -4.68 -8.97 10.25
C ARG A 111 -3.20 -8.66 10.09
N LYS A 112 -2.38 -9.07 11.06
CA LYS A 112 -0.92 -9.08 10.91
C LYS A 112 -0.53 -10.09 9.83
N GLU A 113 0.32 -9.68 8.90
CA GLU A 113 0.90 -10.64 7.97
C GLU A 113 1.86 -11.57 8.72
N PRO A 114 1.78 -12.90 8.51
CA PRO A 114 2.76 -13.81 9.07
C PRO A 114 4.13 -13.43 8.50
N LYS A 115 5.11 -13.17 9.37
CA LYS A 115 6.51 -13.01 8.98
C LYS A 115 6.94 -14.30 8.29
N LYS A 116 6.85 -14.37 6.95
CA LYS A 116 7.47 -15.45 6.20
C LYS A 116 8.96 -15.42 6.54
N PRO A 117 9.55 -16.51 7.05
CA PRO A 117 10.98 -16.55 7.28
C PRO A 117 11.64 -16.32 5.92
N THR A 118 12.37 -15.21 5.79
CA THR A 118 13.16 -14.93 4.60
C THR A 118 14.26 -15.98 4.56
N SER A 119 14.10 -17.00 3.71
CA SER A 119 15.22 -17.84 3.33
C SER A 119 16.28 -16.93 2.72
N ARG A 120 17.36 -16.70 3.47
CA ARG A 120 18.52 -15.94 2.98
C ARG A 120 19.11 -16.71 1.83
N SER A 121 19.19 -16.05 0.68
CA SER A 121 19.98 -16.47 -0.47
C SER A 121 21.40 -16.80 -0.01
N SER A 122 21.81 -18.06 -0.10
CA SER A 122 23.22 -18.45 0.00
C SER A 122 23.88 -18.14 -1.34
N SER A 123 24.48 -16.97 -1.44
CA SER A 123 25.55 -16.70 -2.40
C SER A 123 26.77 -17.52 -2.01
N SER A 124 26.99 -18.66 -2.67
CA SER A 124 28.30 -19.31 -2.68
C SER A 124 29.15 -18.67 -3.78
N ALA A 125 29.90 -17.64 -3.40
CA ALA A 125 31.10 -17.22 -4.11
C ALA A 125 32.31 -17.88 -3.42
N GLY A 126 33.19 -18.49 -4.22
CA GLY A 126 34.48 -19.04 -3.78
C GLY A 126 34.66 -20.51 -4.16
N GLY A 127 35.63 -20.91 -5.00
CA GLY A 127 36.79 -20.14 -5.43
C GLY A 127 37.60 -20.83 -6.53
N ALA A 128 38.47 -20.01 -7.10
CA ALA A 128 39.57 -20.40 -7.96
C ALA A 128 40.50 -21.41 -7.26
N ARG A 129 41.00 -22.39 -8.03
CA ARG A 129 42.31 -23.04 -7.92
C ARG A 129 42.45 -24.14 -8.98
N GLY A 130 43.55 -24.12 -9.73
CA GLY A 130 44.00 -25.22 -10.60
C GLY A 130 44.27 -24.78 -12.01
#